data_AF-A0A7C5XY61-F1
#
_entry.id   AF-A0A7C5XY61-F1
#
_cell.length_a   1.000
_cell.length_b   1.000
_cell.length_c   1.000
_cell.angle_alpha   90.00
_cell.angle_beta   90.00
_cell.angle_gamma   90.00
#
_symmetry.space_group_name_H-M   'P 1'
#
loop_
_entity.id
_entity.type
_entity.pdbx_description
1 polymer ?
#
loop_
_entity_poly.entity_id
_entity_poly.type
_entity_poly.pdbx_seq_one_letter_code
_entity_poly.pdbx_strand_id
1 'polypeptide(L)'
;KSIKIMFADAHSFYGRRSLSYESLKRSLRKIIDAEDVKMSIVKRMGFGSAYMRHSCGGVCSGLIKALIIETSDGKDLLIYIYGNNMIKSTNDFIRKYFREKGFREVLIATPDDHSCAATSIGDPYTAVRLCDELLKAIERAVSEAEKDLSEYSVYCFEKSFDKIPVMGESVWSYIKSVEVLGPITPRLWMLFLLISGVLSALIKI
;
A
#
# COMPACT_ATOMS: atom_id res chain seq x y z
N LYS A 1 24.61 -18.16 -9.33
CA LYS A 1 24.38 -16.92 -8.56
C LYS A 1 22.98 -17.00 -7.96
N SER A 2 22.86 -17.02 -6.64
CA SER A 2 21.58 -17.02 -5.92
C SER A 2 21.04 -15.59 -5.84
N ILE A 3 19.73 -15.45 -5.96
CA ILE A 3 19.04 -14.17 -6.10
C ILE A 3 18.32 -13.84 -4.79
N LYS A 4 18.63 -12.68 -4.21
CA LYS A 4 18.00 -12.16 -2.98
C LYS A 4 16.78 -11.33 -3.39
N ILE A 5 15.59 -11.71 -2.94
CA ILE A 5 14.39 -10.89 -3.12
C ILE A 5 13.84 -10.60 -1.73
N MET A 6 13.95 -9.35 -1.31
CA MET A 6 13.35 -8.86 -0.07
C MET A 6 12.33 -7.79 -0.43
N PHE A 7 11.09 -7.99 0.02
CA PHE A 7 10.02 -7.01 -0.16
C PHE A 7 9.86 -6.23 1.14
N ALA A 8 10.02 -4.91 1.06
CA ALA A 8 9.67 -3.99 2.13
C ALA A 8 8.51 -3.13 1.62
N ASP A 9 7.37 -3.19 2.30
CA ASP A 9 6.21 -2.37 1.98
C ASP A 9 5.90 -1.42 3.16
N ALA A 10 5.80 -0.13 2.84
CA ALA A 10 5.44 0.93 3.77
C ALA A 10 3.99 1.42 3.58
N HIS A 11 3.32 0.99 2.53
CA HIS A 11 1.97 1.46 2.14
C HIS A 11 0.88 0.43 2.45
N SER A 12 1.24 -0.83 2.70
CA SER A 12 0.34 -1.86 3.23
C SER A 12 -0.39 -1.54 4.54
N PHE A 13 -0.01 -0.47 5.24
CA PHE A 13 -0.42 -0.22 6.61
C PHE A 13 -0.67 1.27 6.86
N TYR A 14 -1.83 1.60 7.45
CA TYR A 14 -2.07 2.94 7.99
C TYR A 14 -1.09 3.22 9.14
N GLY A 15 -0.03 3.98 8.86
CA GLY A 15 1.07 4.21 9.79
C GLY A 15 0.59 4.78 11.14
N ARG A 16 1.23 4.36 12.24
CA ARG A 16 1.02 5.01 13.54
C ARG A 16 1.64 6.42 13.50
N ARG A 17 0.93 7.39 14.09
CA ARG A 17 1.25 8.85 14.13
C ARG A 17 2.64 9.23 14.66
N SER A 18 3.40 8.29 15.22
CA SER A 18 4.75 8.52 15.73
C SER A 18 5.65 7.33 15.42
N LEU A 19 6.49 7.46 14.39
CA LEU A 19 7.68 6.63 14.22
C LEU A 19 8.88 7.50 14.58
N SER A 20 9.62 7.15 15.63
CA SER A 20 10.89 7.82 15.89
C SER A 20 11.87 7.43 14.79
N TYR A 21 12.69 8.39 14.37
CA TYR A 21 13.79 8.17 13.41
C TYR A 21 14.66 6.96 13.81
N GLU A 22 14.89 6.77 15.11
CA GLU A 22 15.63 5.63 15.65
C GLU A 22 14.92 4.28 15.44
N SER A 23 13.58 4.24 15.46
CA SER A 23 12.82 3.02 15.16
C SER A 23 12.93 2.63 13.68
N LEU A 24 12.90 3.63 12.78
CA LEU A 24 13.09 3.42 11.35
C LEU A 24 14.53 2.94 11.07
N LYS A 25 15.53 3.65 11.62
CA LYS A 25 16.95 3.30 11.50
C LYS A 25 17.24 1.89 12.02
N ARG A 26 16.64 1.49 13.14
CA ARG A 26 16.77 0.12 13.68
C ARG A 26 16.13 -0.94 12.79
N SER A 27 14.97 -0.64 12.20
CA SER A 27 14.29 -1.55 11.28
C SER A 27 15.07 -1.71 9.97
N LEU A 28 15.60 -0.60 9.43
CA LEU A 28 16.48 -0.60 8.27
C LEU A 28 17.80 -1.34 8.55
N ARG A 29 18.42 -1.14 9.73
CA ARG A 29 19.59 -1.91 10.12
C ARG A 29 19.29 -3.39 10.23
N LYS A 30 18.18 -3.81 10.84
CA LYS A 30 17.79 -5.24 10.84
C LYS A 30 17.64 -5.84 9.45
N ILE A 31 17.18 -5.03 8.49
CA ILE A 31 17.06 -5.41 7.08
C ILE A 31 18.45 -5.54 6.43
N ILE A 32 19.34 -4.58 6.68
CA ILE A 32 20.71 -4.56 6.14
C ILE A 32 21.56 -5.67 6.76
N ASP A 33 21.48 -5.84 8.09
CA ASP A 33 22.21 -6.84 8.88
C ASP A 33 21.65 -8.27 8.68
N ALA A 34 20.51 -8.43 8.01
CA ALA A 34 19.98 -9.74 7.59
C ALA A 34 20.76 -10.35 6.40
N GLU A 35 21.94 -9.81 6.07
CA GLU A 35 22.85 -10.32 5.04
C GLU A 35 23.17 -11.83 5.16
N ASP A 36 23.07 -12.40 6.37
CA ASP A 36 23.35 -13.80 6.71
C ASP A 36 22.17 -14.78 6.54
N VAL A 37 21.03 -14.36 5.97
CA VAL A 37 19.91 -15.29 5.75
C VAL A 37 20.24 -16.29 4.65
N LYS A 38 20.16 -17.59 5.00
CA LYS A 38 20.30 -18.74 4.08
C LYS A 38 19.50 -18.49 2.80
N MET A 39 20.22 -18.52 1.67
CA MET A 39 19.70 -18.10 0.38
C MET A 39 18.84 -19.20 -0.25
N SER A 40 17.57 -18.89 -0.50
CA SER A 40 16.68 -19.78 -1.24
C SER A 40 16.94 -19.63 -2.76
N ILE A 41 17.13 -20.74 -3.46
CA ILE A 41 17.31 -20.72 -4.92
C ILE A 41 15.92 -20.65 -5.56
N VAL A 42 15.64 -19.60 -6.35
CA VAL A 42 14.40 -19.51 -7.14
C VAL A 42 14.42 -20.60 -8.21
N LYS A 43 13.36 -21.39 -8.24
CA LYS A 43 13.17 -22.51 -9.18
C LYS A 43 12.19 -22.14 -10.28
N ARG A 44 11.02 -21.64 -9.87
CA ARG A 44 9.91 -21.30 -10.77
C ARG A 44 9.25 -20.02 -10.33
N MET A 45 8.64 -19.33 -11.28
CA MET A 45 7.76 -18.20 -11.02
C MET A 45 6.49 -18.36 -11.85
N GLY A 46 5.41 -17.75 -11.40
CA GLY A 46 4.15 -17.74 -12.12
C GLY A 46 3.42 -16.43 -11.87
N PHE A 47 2.84 -15.87 -12.93
CA PHE A 47 2.11 -14.62 -12.88
C PHE A 47 0.64 -14.85 -13.20
N GLY A 48 -0.23 -14.20 -12.44
CA GLY A 48 -1.66 -14.27 -12.65
C GLY A 48 -2.33 -12.93 -12.43
N SER A 49 -3.45 -12.73 -13.10
CA SER A 49 -4.26 -11.54 -12.89
C SER A 49 -5.74 -11.87 -13.00
N ALA A 50 -6.55 -11.12 -12.26
CA ALA A 50 -7.99 -11.25 -12.31
C ALA A 50 -8.65 -9.91 -12.02
N TYR A 51 -9.80 -9.69 -12.62
CA TYR A 51 -10.67 -8.57 -12.30
C TYR A 51 -11.73 -8.98 -11.28
N MET A 52 -12.08 -8.03 -10.42
CA MET A 52 -13.27 -8.07 -9.59
C MET A 52 -14.52 -7.87 -10.46
N ARG A 53 -15.58 -8.64 -10.16
CA ARG A 53 -16.89 -8.51 -10.83
C ARG A 53 -17.77 -7.42 -10.22
N HIS A 54 -17.50 -7.07 -8.97
CA HIS A 54 -18.23 -6.07 -8.20
C HIS A 54 -17.25 -5.20 -7.43
N SER A 55 -17.62 -3.95 -7.20
CA SER A 55 -16.79 -2.99 -6.46
C SER A 55 -16.63 -3.38 -5.00
N CYS A 56 -15.49 -3.04 -4.42
CA CYS A 56 -15.19 -3.20 -3.01
C CYS A 56 -14.53 -1.93 -2.49
N GLY A 57 -14.81 -1.57 -1.22
CA GLY A 57 -14.31 -0.34 -0.65
C GLY A 57 -12.79 -0.23 -0.75
N GLY A 58 -12.31 0.87 -1.33
CA GLY A 58 -10.89 1.22 -1.42
C GLY A 58 -10.12 0.60 -2.60
N VAL A 59 -10.77 -0.21 -3.44
CA VAL A 59 -10.16 -0.78 -4.67
C VAL A 59 -10.57 0.04 -5.89
N CYS A 60 -9.58 0.47 -6.69
CA CYS A 60 -9.80 1.41 -7.80
C CYS A 60 -10.08 0.74 -9.14
N SER A 61 -9.12 -0.01 -9.69
CA SER A 61 -9.28 -0.60 -11.03
C SER A 61 -9.99 -1.96 -11.01
N GLY A 62 -10.20 -2.53 -9.82
CA GLY A 62 -10.68 -3.91 -9.65
C GLY A 62 -9.69 -4.97 -10.14
N LEU A 63 -8.54 -4.57 -10.70
CA LEU A 63 -7.49 -5.47 -11.15
C LEU A 63 -6.70 -5.95 -9.93
N ILE A 64 -6.52 -7.26 -9.84
CA ILE A 64 -5.65 -7.92 -8.87
C ILE A 64 -4.57 -8.64 -9.67
N LYS A 65 -3.32 -8.52 -9.23
CA LYS A 65 -2.20 -9.30 -9.77
C LYS A 65 -1.62 -10.17 -8.68
N ALA A 66 -1.19 -11.38 -9.04
CA ALA A 66 -0.52 -12.30 -8.16
C ALA A 66 0.80 -12.74 -8.81
N LEU A 67 1.84 -12.84 -7.99
CA LEU A 67 3.12 -13.40 -8.36
C LEU A 67 3.46 -14.49 -7.35
N ILE A 68 3.69 -15.70 -7.84
CA ILE A 68 4.20 -16.81 -7.04
C ILE A 68 5.68 -16.96 -7.34
N ILE A 69 6.48 -17.07 -6.28
CA ILE A 69 7.91 -17.36 -6.35
C ILE A 69 8.14 -18.68 -5.64
N GLU A 70 8.48 -19.72 -6.39
CA GLU A 70 8.84 -21.01 -5.82
C GLU A 70 10.35 -21.09 -5.66
N THR A 71 10.78 -21.38 -4.43
CA THR A 71 12.19 -21.50 -4.06
C THR A 71 12.51 -22.91 -3.55
N SER A 72 13.76 -23.15 -3.14
CA SER A 72 14.15 -24.36 -2.41
C SER A 72 13.36 -24.59 -1.12
N ASP A 73 12.81 -23.53 -0.53
CA ASP A 73 12.27 -23.53 0.83
C ASP A 73 10.73 -23.49 0.86
N GLY A 74 10.09 -23.35 -0.32
CA GLY A 74 8.65 -23.27 -0.46
C GLY A 74 8.20 -22.20 -1.46
N LYS A 75 6.89 -21.96 -1.49
CA LYS A 75 6.25 -20.95 -2.35
C LYS A 75 5.96 -19.69 -1.54
N ASP A 76 6.41 -18.55 -2.04
CA ASP A 76 6.02 -17.24 -1.54
C ASP A 76 5.04 -16.59 -2.52
N LEU A 77 4.13 -15.78 -1.99
CA LEU A 77 3.06 -15.14 -2.74
C LEU A 77 3.11 -13.63 -2.55
N LEU A 78 3.14 -12.88 -3.66
CA LEU A 78 2.92 -11.45 -3.70
C LEU A 78 1.58 -11.17 -4.37
N ILE A 79 0.68 -10.48 -3.66
CA ILE A 79 -0.60 -10.01 -4.17
C ILE A 79 -0.52 -8.49 -4.33
N TYR A 80 -0.81 -8.00 -5.52
CA TYR A 80 -0.84 -6.56 -5.81
C TYR A 80 -2.29 -6.13 -6.07
N ILE A 81 -2.76 -5.20 -5.25
CA ILE A 81 -4.14 -4.69 -5.29
C ILE A 81 -4.08 -3.22 -5.69
N TYR A 82 -4.68 -2.86 -6.81
CA TYR A 82 -4.80 -1.45 -7.22
C TYR A 82 -5.87 -0.74 -6.39
N GLY A 83 -5.42 -0.13 -5.29
CA GLY A 83 -6.27 0.60 -4.36
C GLY A 83 -5.44 1.44 -3.39
N ASN A 84 -6.13 2.15 -2.50
CA ASN A 84 -5.54 2.87 -1.39
C ASN A 84 -4.89 1.88 -0.40
N ASN A 85 -4.24 2.36 0.66
CA ASN A 85 -3.75 1.54 1.77
C ASN A 85 -4.85 0.60 2.30
N MET A 86 -4.42 -0.53 2.84
CA MET A 86 -5.32 -1.59 3.29
C MET A 86 -5.53 -1.57 4.81
N ILE A 87 -6.73 -1.93 5.26
CA ILE A 87 -7.00 -2.12 6.69
C ILE A 87 -6.24 -3.33 7.21
N LYS A 88 -5.58 -3.18 8.38
CA LYS A 88 -4.79 -4.25 9.03
C LYS A 88 -5.52 -5.59 9.11
N SER A 89 -6.79 -5.60 9.53
CA SER A 89 -7.57 -6.84 9.66
C SER A 89 -7.79 -7.55 8.31
N THR A 90 -7.91 -6.79 7.22
CA THR A 90 -8.01 -7.34 5.86
C THR A 90 -6.68 -7.96 5.45
N ASN A 91 -5.56 -7.26 5.70
CA ASN A 91 -4.21 -7.78 5.46
C ASN A 91 -3.96 -9.09 6.23
N ASP A 92 -4.20 -9.07 7.54
CA ASP A 92 -3.98 -10.22 8.43
C ASP A 92 -4.83 -11.43 8.00
N PHE A 93 -6.09 -11.20 7.62
CA PHE A 93 -6.98 -12.25 7.14
C PHE A 93 -6.46 -12.91 5.86
N ILE A 94 -6.15 -12.12 4.83
CA ILE A 94 -5.69 -12.65 3.53
C ILE A 94 -4.36 -13.40 3.71
N ARG A 95 -3.43 -12.86 4.50
CA ARG A 95 -2.16 -13.54 4.79
C ARG A 95 -2.35 -14.87 5.49
N LYS A 96 -3.21 -14.91 6.51
CA LYS A 96 -3.54 -16.16 7.21
C LYS A 96 -4.17 -17.17 6.25
N TYR A 97 -5.14 -16.73 5.44
CA TYR A 97 -5.86 -17.56 4.48
C TYR A 97 -4.92 -18.27 3.50
N PHE A 98 -3.96 -17.56 2.90
CA PHE A 98 -3.02 -18.17 1.95
C PHE A 98 -1.88 -18.93 2.63
N ARG A 99 -1.49 -18.57 3.85
CA ARG A 99 -0.54 -19.40 4.64
C ARG A 99 -1.12 -20.78 4.96
N GLU A 100 -2.40 -20.84 5.31
CA GLU A 100 -3.12 -22.12 5.53
C GLU A 100 -3.22 -22.96 4.23
N LYS A 101 -3.09 -22.34 3.06
CA LYS A 101 -3.01 -23.03 1.76
C LYS A 101 -1.58 -23.44 1.35
N GLY A 102 -0.59 -23.26 2.22
CA GLY A 102 0.78 -23.75 2.00
C GLY A 102 1.75 -22.73 1.43
N PHE A 103 1.37 -21.45 1.32
CA PHE A 103 2.34 -20.39 1.03
C PHE A 103 3.15 -20.07 2.29
N ARG A 104 4.48 -20.08 2.18
CA ARG A 104 5.39 -19.79 3.28
C ARG A 104 5.28 -18.33 3.71
N GLU A 105 5.50 -17.42 2.77
CA GLU A 105 5.26 -15.99 2.96
C GLU A 105 4.19 -15.44 2.02
N VAL A 106 3.40 -14.52 2.56
CA VAL A 106 2.34 -13.81 1.83
C VAL A 106 2.53 -12.33 2.06
N LEU A 107 2.79 -11.64 0.96
CA LEU A 107 2.96 -10.20 0.87
C LEU A 107 1.80 -9.65 0.07
N ILE A 108 1.22 -8.58 0.58
CA ILE A 108 0.16 -7.86 -0.11
C ILE A 108 0.71 -6.45 -0.30
N ALA A 109 0.55 -5.88 -1.49
CA ALA A 109 1.01 -4.55 -1.82
C ALA A 109 -0.15 -3.73 -2.39
N THR A 110 -0.25 -2.48 -1.93
CA THR A 110 -1.17 -1.48 -2.46
C THR A 110 -0.35 -0.25 -2.90
N PRO A 111 -0.56 0.31 -4.10
CA PRO A 111 0.16 1.49 -4.56
C PRO A 111 -0.24 2.80 -3.88
N ASP A 112 -1.15 2.77 -2.91
CA ASP A 112 -1.80 3.97 -2.35
C ASP A 112 -2.50 4.80 -3.44
N ASP A 113 -3.31 4.12 -4.27
CA ASP A 113 -4.02 4.75 -5.38
C ASP A 113 -5.18 5.62 -4.88
N HIS A 114 -5.06 6.93 -5.08
CA HIS A 114 -6.07 7.93 -4.71
C HIS A 114 -7.00 8.31 -5.87
N SER A 115 -6.87 7.66 -7.03
CA SER A 115 -7.70 7.97 -8.21
C SER A 115 -9.19 7.70 -7.98
N CYS A 116 -9.52 6.77 -7.09
CA CYS A 116 -10.89 6.40 -6.74
C CYS A 116 -11.23 6.55 -5.24
N ALA A 117 -10.22 6.73 -4.40
CA ALA A 117 -10.35 6.57 -2.95
C ALA A 117 -10.73 7.86 -2.21
N ALA A 118 -10.87 8.97 -2.95
CA ALA A 118 -11.41 10.24 -2.50
C ALA A 118 -12.76 10.50 -3.18
N THR A 119 -13.86 10.33 -2.44
CA THR A 119 -15.19 10.72 -2.92
C THR A 119 -15.51 12.15 -2.47
N SER A 120 -16.06 12.98 -3.37
CA SER A 120 -16.45 14.38 -3.08
C SER A 120 -17.59 14.49 -2.05
N ILE A 121 -18.32 13.39 -1.80
CA ILE A 121 -19.38 13.26 -0.80
C ILE A 121 -19.14 11.92 -0.09
N GLY A 122 -18.59 11.94 1.13
CA GLY A 122 -18.27 10.74 1.91
C GLY A 122 -16.95 10.86 2.68
N ASP A 123 -16.40 9.72 3.11
CA ASP A 123 -15.08 9.67 3.74
C ASP A 123 -14.00 10.10 2.74
N PRO A 124 -13.14 11.08 3.05
CA PRO A 124 -12.12 11.59 2.15
C PRO A 124 -11.00 10.57 1.88
N TYR A 125 -11.06 9.40 2.51
CA TYR A 125 -10.04 8.37 2.49
C TYR A 125 -10.67 6.99 2.72
N THR A 126 -10.84 6.22 1.64
CA THR A 126 -11.38 4.85 1.72
C THR A 126 -10.28 3.81 1.55
N ALA A 127 -9.83 3.21 2.66
CA ALA A 127 -8.87 2.10 2.66
C ALA A 127 -9.48 0.80 2.11
N VAL A 128 -8.64 -0.08 1.55
CA VAL A 128 -9.05 -1.41 1.06
C VAL A 128 -9.61 -2.25 2.21
N ARG A 129 -10.85 -2.73 2.05
CA ARG A 129 -11.57 -3.59 3.00
C ARG A 129 -11.81 -4.97 2.42
N LEU A 130 -11.83 -5.97 3.29
CA LEU A 130 -12.24 -7.32 2.91
C LEU A 130 -13.71 -7.31 2.45
N CYS A 131 -13.94 -7.92 1.30
CA CYS A 131 -15.26 -8.32 0.84
C CYS A 131 -15.11 -9.63 0.04
N ASP A 132 -16.22 -10.35 -0.13
CA ASP A 132 -16.20 -11.66 -0.80
C ASP A 132 -15.64 -11.58 -2.22
N GLU A 133 -15.96 -10.51 -2.95
CA GLU A 133 -15.49 -10.37 -4.33
C GLU A 133 -13.98 -10.09 -4.40
N LEU A 134 -13.43 -9.35 -3.45
CA LEU A 134 -11.98 -9.13 -3.37
C LEU A 134 -11.27 -10.46 -3.15
N LEU A 135 -11.72 -11.27 -2.18
CA LEU A 135 -11.11 -12.56 -1.90
C LEU A 135 -11.20 -13.49 -3.12
N LYS A 136 -12.37 -13.60 -3.75
CA LYS A 136 -12.57 -14.40 -4.97
C LYS A 136 -11.68 -13.94 -6.12
N ALA A 137 -11.49 -12.63 -6.31
CA ALA A 137 -10.60 -12.10 -7.34
C ALA A 137 -9.13 -12.45 -7.05
N ILE A 138 -8.71 -12.35 -5.78
CA ILE A 138 -7.37 -12.78 -5.37
C ILE A 138 -7.19 -14.28 -5.64
N GLU A 139 -8.15 -15.13 -5.26
CA GLU A 139 -8.07 -16.57 -5.53
C GLU A 139 -7.96 -16.89 -7.02
N ARG A 140 -8.71 -16.19 -7.87
CA ARG A 140 -8.60 -16.34 -9.32
C ARG A 140 -7.21 -15.92 -9.82
N ALA A 141 -6.70 -14.78 -9.38
CA ALA A 141 -5.36 -14.32 -9.76
C ALA A 141 -4.28 -15.31 -9.31
N VAL A 142 -4.38 -15.84 -8.09
CA VAL A 142 -3.46 -16.87 -7.58
C VAL A 142 -3.57 -18.16 -8.38
N SER A 143 -4.78 -18.61 -8.72
CA SER A 143 -4.97 -19.81 -9.54
C SER A 143 -4.37 -19.65 -10.94
N GLU A 144 -4.50 -18.49 -11.56
CA GLU A 144 -3.82 -18.20 -12.84
C GLU A 144 -2.29 -18.21 -12.67
N ALA A 145 -1.77 -17.64 -11.59
CA ALA A 145 -0.34 -17.66 -11.29
C ALA A 145 0.19 -19.08 -11.06
N GLU A 146 -0.61 -19.97 -10.45
CA GLU A 146 -0.24 -21.38 -10.27
C GLU A 146 -0.18 -22.14 -11.61
N LYS A 147 -1.09 -21.85 -12.54
CA LYS A 147 -1.09 -22.44 -13.88
C LYS A 147 0.09 -21.97 -14.73
N ASP A 148 0.54 -20.74 -14.49
CA ASP A 148 1.66 -20.10 -15.19
C ASP A 148 3.04 -20.45 -14.59
N LEU A 149 3.09 -21.30 -13.56
CA LEU A 149 4.35 -21.70 -12.91
C LEU A 149 5.29 -22.39 -13.91
N SER A 150 6.35 -21.68 -14.29
CA SER A 150 7.39 -22.17 -15.19
C SER A 150 8.78 -21.80 -14.69
N GLU A 151 9.82 -22.42 -15.25
CA GLU A 151 11.20 -22.08 -14.92
C GLU A 151 11.54 -20.70 -15.47
N TYR A 152 11.95 -19.78 -14.59
CA TYR A 152 12.33 -18.42 -14.97
C TYR A 152 13.79 -18.15 -14.62
N SER A 153 14.50 -17.54 -15.56
CA SER A 153 15.78 -16.89 -15.27
C SER A 153 15.49 -15.52 -14.68
N VAL A 154 15.70 -15.36 -13.38
CA VAL A 154 15.54 -14.05 -12.72
C VAL A 154 16.80 -13.22 -12.97
N TYR A 155 16.62 -11.99 -13.45
CA TYR A 155 17.70 -11.02 -13.56
C TYR A 155 17.55 -10.01 -12.43
N CYS A 156 18.54 -9.95 -11.54
CA CYS A 156 18.59 -8.94 -10.49
C CYS A 156 19.37 -7.73 -10.97
N PHE A 157 18.76 -6.56 -10.81
CA PHE A 157 19.43 -5.28 -10.94
C PHE A 157 19.57 -4.69 -9.55
N GLU A 158 20.81 -4.56 -9.09
CA GLU A 158 21.10 -3.82 -7.88
C GLU A 158 21.20 -2.33 -8.23
N LYS A 159 20.43 -1.50 -7.54
CA LYS A 159 20.51 -0.05 -7.65
C LYS A 159 20.74 0.52 -6.26
N SER A 160 21.95 0.98 -6.01
CA SER A 160 22.28 1.72 -4.80
C SER A 160 21.81 3.17 -4.95
N PHE A 161 21.20 3.70 -3.90
CA PHE A 161 20.80 5.09 -3.82
C PHE A 161 21.55 5.73 -2.66
N ASP A 162 22.55 6.55 -2.96
CA ASP A 162 23.21 7.38 -1.96
C ASP A 162 22.41 8.66 -1.74
N LYS A 163 22.34 9.11 -0.48
CA LYS A 163 21.76 10.41 -0.08
C LYS A 163 20.29 10.58 -0.49
N ILE A 164 19.43 9.62 -0.15
CA ILE A 164 17.98 9.80 -0.29
C ILE A 164 17.54 10.96 0.63
N PRO A 165 17.00 12.07 0.08
CA PRO A 165 16.46 13.14 0.89
C PRO A 165 15.20 12.62 1.60
N VAL A 166 15.29 12.38 2.90
CA VAL A 166 14.15 12.02 3.74
C VAL A 166 13.37 13.29 4.10
N MET A 167 12.04 13.21 4.06
CA MET A 167 11.19 14.32 4.52
C MET A 167 11.47 14.63 6.00
N GLY A 168 12.03 15.80 6.25
CA GLY A 168 12.33 16.29 7.60
C GLY A 168 11.08 16.77 8.35
N GLU A 169 11.25 17.15 9.62
CA GLU A 169 10.17 17.64 10.49
C GLU A 169 9.36 18.80 9.89
N SER A 170 9.96 19.60 9.00
CA SER A 170 9.33 20.74 8.34
C SER A 170 8.08 20.33 7.56
N VAL A 171 8.13 19.21 6.82
CA VAL A 171 6.98 18.71 6.03
C VAL A 171 5.89 18.20 6.97
N TRP A 172 6.26 17.53 8.06
CA TRP A 172 5.30 17.12 9.10
C TRP A 172 4.63 18.30 9.79
N SER A 173 5.36 19.39 10.02
CA SER A 173 4.81 20.64 10.56
C SER A 173 3.77 21.25 9.62
N TYR A 174 4.01 21.20 8.30
CA TYR A 174 3.03 21.62 7.30
C TYR A 174 1.77 20.75 7.31
N ILE A 175 1.92 19.42 7.31
CA ILE A 175 0.78 18.49 7.39
C ILE A 175 -0.04 18.75 8.66
N LYS A 176 0.63 18.94 9.80
CA LYS A 176 -0.04 19.26 11.08
C LYS A 176 -0.78 20.60 11.03
N SER A 177 -0.18 21.60 10.38
CA SER A 177 -0.81 22.90 10.18
C SER A 177 -2.08 22.76 9.33
N VAL A 178 -2.05 21.93 8.29
CA VAL A 178 -3.23 21.64 7.47
C VAL A 178 -4.28 20.82 8.24
N GLU A 179 -3.90 19.87 9.08
CA GLU A 179 -4.86 19.13 9.94
C GLU A 179 -5.59 20.04 10.94
N VAL A 180 -4.88 21.03 11.50
CA VAL A 180 -5.45 21.98 12.48
C VAL A 180 -6.28 23.07 11.78
N LEU A 181 -5.75 23.63 10.69
CA LEU A 181 -6.39 24.74 9.98
C LEU A 181 -7.51 24.25 9.08
N GLY A 182 -7.39 23.06 8.47
CA GLY A 182 -8.35 22.50 7.51
C GLY A 182 -9.81 22.54 7.97
N PRO A 183 -10.15 22.11 9.19
CA PRO A 183 -11.52 22.22 9.72
C PRO A 183 -11.98 23.65 10.03
N ILE A 184 -11.04 24.57 10.24
CA ILE A 184 -11.30 25.97 10.62
C ILE A 184 -11.47 26.85 9.37
N THR A 185 -10.73 26.56 8.31
CA THR A 185 -10.68 27.35 7.07
C THR A 185 -12.07 27.58 6.46
N PRO A 186 -12.96 26.58 6.30
CA PRO A 186 -14.29 26.80 5.73
C PRO A 186 -15.14 27.76 6.58
N ARG A 187 -15.03 27.68 7.91
CA ARG A 187 -15.79 28.54 8.83
C ARG A 187 -15.32 29.98 8.77
N LEU A 188 -14.00 30.19 8.77
CA LEU A 188 -13.42 31.53 8.64
C LEU A 188 -13.71 32.13 7.27
N TRP A 189 -13.68 31.32 6.21
CA TRP A 189 -13.97 31.78 4.85
C TRP A 189 -15.43 32.20 4.70
N MET A 190 -16.38 31.45 5.26
CA MET A 190 -17.79 31.85 5.34
C MET A 190 -17.96 33.16 6.13
N LEU A 191 -17.26 33.30 7.25
CA LEU A 191 -17.31 34.52 8.06
C LEU A 191 -16.77 35.74 7.30
N PHE A 192 -15.66 35.56 6.57
CA PHE A 192 -15.07 36.59 5.72
C PHE A 192 -16.02 36.99 4.57
N LEU A 193 -16.69 36.03 3.93
CA LEU A 193 -17.70 36.31 2.91
C LEU A 193 -18.90 37.08 3.47
N LEU A 194 -19.36 36.75 4.67
CA LEU A 194 -20.44 37.49 5.33
C LEU A 194 -20.02 38.92 5.68
N ILE A 195 -18.84 39.09 6.27
CA ILE A 195 -18.32 40.42 6.63
C ILE A 195 -18.10 41.26 5.37
N SER A 196 -17.51 40.70 4.32
CA SER A 196 -17.31 41.41 3.06
C SER A 196 -18.62 41.77 2.38
N GLY A 197 -19.63 40.89 2.38
CA GLY A 197 -20.97 41.20 1.88
C GLY A 197 -21.64 42.34 2.65
N VAL A 198 -21.55 42.34 3.98
CA VAL A 198 -22.07 43.42 4.84
C VAL A 198 -21.30 44.73 4.59
N LEU A 199 -19.97 44.68 4.46
CA LEU A 199 -19.14 45.84 4.18
C LEU A 199 -19.47 46.45 2.82
N SER A 200 -19.62 45.61 1.78
CA SER A 200 -20.03 46.05 0.44
C SER A 200 -21.43 46.67 0.45
N ALA A 201 -22.36 46.14 1.25
CA ALA A 201 -23.69 46.72 1.41
C ALA A 201 -23.69 48.05 2.19
N LEU A 202 -22.77 48.21 3.15
CA LEU A 202 -22.59 49.45 3.93
C LEU A 202 -21.84 50.54 3.15
N ILE A 203 -20.92 50.15 2.26
CA ILE A 203 -20.09 51.08 1.49
C ILE A 203 -20.85 51.67 0.29
N LYS A 204 -22.01 51.12 -0.11
CA LYS A 204 -22.90 51.62 -1.19
C LYS A 204 -22.15 52.40 -2.29
N ILE A 205 -21.65 51.69 -3.29
CA ILE A 205 -21.63 52.24 -4.66
C ILE A 205 -23.06 52.19 -5.17
#